data_AF-A0A534H9I7-F1
#
_entry.id   AF-A0A534H9I7-F1
#
_cell.length_a   1.000
_cell.length_b   1.000
_cell.length_c   1.000
_cell.angle_alpha   90.00
_cell.angle_beta   90.00
_cell.angle_gamma   90.00
#
_symmetry.space_group_name_H-M   'P 1'
#
loop_
_entity.id
_entity.type
_entity.pdbx_description
1 polymer ?
#
loop_
_entity_poly.entity_id
_entity_poly.type
_entity_poly.pdbx_seq_one_letter_code
_entity_poly.pdbx_strand_id
1 'polypeptide(L)'
;MSNAYRLSYLRDAQSAPDGGFPIKTTGVPPASPANTLRQALKSNDLRNWSPTAPVLLCGGNADPSVFFLNTQLIQQYWATNTPSGRVTVLDVDSSGGAYADIKDAFRAAKDLIALDAIVHGATDGGAAAVREIYHATLVPPFCLMAVTSFFDAH
;
A
#
# COMPACT_ATOMS: atom_id res chain seq x y z
N MET A 1 -16.79 18.17 10.07
CA MET A 1 -15.61 17.95 10.95
C MET A 1 -15.11 19.30 11.47
N SER A 2 -15.07 19.49 12.80
CA SER A 2 -14.68 20.77 13.43
C SER A 2 -13.18 20.88 13.68
N ASN A 3 -12.68 22.10 13.90
CA ASN A 3 -11.27 22.30 14.26
C ASN A 3 -10.92 21.70 15.63
N ALA A 4 -11.88 21.68 16.57
CA ALA A 4 -11.70 21.00 17.85
C ALA A 4 -11.46 19.49 17.68
N TYR A 5 -12.17 18.85 16.76
CA TYR A 5 -11.98 17.43 16.45
C TYR A 5 -10.63 17.14 15.78
N ARG A 6 -10.22 17.99 14.83
CA ARG A 6 -8.87 17.90 14.22
C ARG A 6 -7.77 18.02 15.27
N LEU A 7 -7.91 19.00 16.17
CA LEU A 7 -6.95 19.21 17.25
C LEU A 7 -6.92 18.03 18.23
N SER A 8 -8.07 17.43 18.57
CA SER A 8 -8.10 16.26 19.44
C SER A 8 -7.44 15.04 18.78
N TYR A 9 -7.64 14.83 17.48
CA TYR A 9 -6.94 13.80 16.73
C TYR A 9 -5.42 13.99 16.77
N LEU A 10 -4.94 15.21 16.50
CA LEU A 10 -3.49 15.50 16.48
C LEU A 10 -2.86 15.34 17.86
N ARG A 11 -3.53 15.81 18.91
CA ARG A 11 -3.06 15.64 20.31
C ARG A 11 -3.03 14.17 20.70
N ASP A 12 -4.06 13.41 20.35
CA ASP A 12 -4.11 11.97 20.61
C ASP A 12 -3.00 11.22 19.84
N ALA A 13 -2.72 11.60 18.59
CA ALA A 13 -1.62 11.03 17.81
C ALA A 13 -0.24 11.31 18.42
N GLN A 14 -0.07 12.44 19.11
CA GLN A 14 1.15 12.75 19.86
C GLN A 14 1.25 11.94 21.16
N SER A 15 0.16 11.81 21.92
CA SER A 15 0.16 11.12 23.22
C SER A 15 0.14 9.59 23.12
N ALA A 16 -0.44 9.06 22.05
CA ALA A 16 -0.54 7.62 21.77
C ALA A 16 -0.13 7.38 20.32
N PRO A 17 1.17 7.44 19.97
CA PRO A 17 1.64 7.36 18.59
C PRO A 17 1.38 5.99 17.95
N ASP A 18 1.22 5.98 16.62
CA ASP A 18 1.27 4.74 15.84
C ASP A 18 2.73 4.35 15.61
N GLY A 19 3.06 3.07 15.78
CA GLY A 19 4.42 2.57 15.62
C GLY A 19 4.89 2.48 14.16
N GLY A 20 4.01 2.64 13.18
CA GLY A 20 4.29 2.48 11.75
C GLY A 20 4.30 3.76 10.93
N PHE A 21 3.75 4.88 11.44
CA PHE A 21 3.65 6.15 10.70
C PHE A 21 3.67 7.36 11.66
N PRO A 22 4.26 8.53 11.26
CA PRO A 22 4.93 8.82 9.98
C PRO A 22 6.36 8.27 9.89
N ILE A 23 6.95 7.89 11.01
CA ILE A 23 8.28 7.27 11.10
C ILE A 23 8.09 5.94 11.82
N LYS A 24 8.67 4.88 11.27
CA LYS A 24 8.59 3.55 11.89
C LYS A 24 9.36 3.55 13.22
N THR A 25 8.68 3.14 14.28
CA THR A 25 9.24 2.86 15.61
C THR A 25 8.97 1.41 16.00
N THR A 26 7.95 1.14 16.82
CA THR A 26 7.59 -0.22 17.27
C THR A 26 6.87 -1.04 16.21
N GLY A 27 6.35 -0.41 15.15
CA GLY A 27 5.57 -1.06 14.09
C GLY A 27 4.15 -1.45 14.47
N VAL A 28 3.74 -1.36 15.74
CA VAL A 28 2.42 -1.78 16.22
C VAL A 28 1.41 -0.63 16.30
N PRO A 29 0.09 -0.90 16.28
CA PRO A 29 -0.96 0.12 16.46
C PRO A 29 -0.85 0.86 17.80
N PRO A 30 -1.45 2.06 17.93
CA PRO A 30 -1.42 2.82 19.17
C PRO A 30 -2.00 2.03 20.36
N ALA A 31 -1.32 2.06 21.51
CA ALA A 31 -1.70 1.25 22.67
C ALA A 31 -3.08 1.61 23.23
N SER A 32 -3.41 2.90 23.38
CA SER A 32 -4.71 3.35 23.92
C SER A 32 -5.11 4.71 23.32
N PRO A 33 -5.51 4.77 22.04
CA PRO A 33 -5.99 6.01 21.44
C PRO A 33 -7.28 6.48 22.12
N ALA A 34 -7.37 7.77 22.41
CA ALA A 34 -8.55 8.39 23.02
C ALA A 34 -9.51 8.97 21.96
N ASN A 35 -9.02 9.34 20.78
CA ASN A 35 -9.88 9.86 19.72
C ASN A 35 -10.70 8.71 19.09
N THR A 36 -12.01 8.90 18.93
CA THR A 36 -12.94 7.85 18.47
C THR A 36 -12.64 7.33 17.06
N LEU A 37 -12.14 8.17 16.15
CA LEU A 37 -11.68 7.70 14.84
C LEU A 37 -10.43 6.83 14.98
N ARG A 38 -9.47 7.24 15.82
CA ARG A 38 -8.26 6.46 16.05
C ARG A 38 -8.54 5.13 16.75
N GLN A 39 -9.54 5.08 17.62
CA GLN A 39 -10.06 3.83 18.17
C GLN A 39 -10.65 2.94 17.08
N ALA A 40 -11.48 3.49 16.20
CA ALA A 40 -12.05 2.74 15.08
C ALA A 40 -10.97 2.21 14.12
N LEU A 41 -9.96 3.03 13.81
CA LEU A 41 -8.81 2.61 12.98
C LEU A 41 -8.05 1.45 13.65
N LYS A 42 -7.74 1.57 14.95
CA LYS A 42 -7.08 0.50 15.71
C LYS A 42 -7.90 -0.80 15.70
N SER A 43 -9.22 -0.72 15.87
CA SER A 43 -10.09 -1.90 15.89
C SER A 43 -10.16 -2.62 14.54
N ASN A 44 -9.85 -1.93 13.43
CA ASN A 44 -9.81 -2.51 12.08
C ASN A 44 -8.38 -2.75 11.59
N ASP A 45 -7.39 -2.61 12.46
CA ASP A 45 -5.99 -2.82 12.10
C ASP A 45 -5.65 -4.31 12.03
N LEU A 46 -4.98 -4.72 10.96
CA LEU A 46 -4.64 -6.12 10.70
C LEU A 46 -3.27 -6.54 11.26
N ARG A 47 -2.52 -5.63 11.91
CA ARG A 47 -1.24 -5.94 12.59
C ARG A 47 -1.42 -6.72 13.89
N ASN A 48 -2.63 -7.17 14.22
CA ASN A 48 -2.91 -8.11 15.32
C ASN A 48 -3.28 -9.52 14.83
N TRP A 49 -3.27 -9.73 13.51
CA TRP A 49 -3.64 -10.97 12.86
C TRP A 49 -2.45 -11.47 12.03
N SER A 50 -2.41 -12.78 11.76
CA SER A 50 -1.41 -13.36 10.87
C SER A 50 -2.03 -14.42 9.95
N PRO A 51 -1.59 -14.51 8.69
CA PRO A 51 -2.18 -15.42 7.72
C PRO A 51 -1.95 -16.90 8.04
N THR A 52 -3.03 -17.69 7.94
CA THR A 52 -3.00 -19.15 8.09
C THR A 52 -2.80 -19.89 6.77
N ALA A 53 -3.00 -19.22 5.64
CA ALA A 53 -2.82 -19.71 4.28
C ALA A 53 -1.78 -18.86 3.52
N PRO A 54 -1.28 -19.32 2.35
CA PRO A 54 -0.47 -18.48 1.47
C PRO A 54 -1.21 -17.19 1.07
N VAL A 55 -0.54 -16.04 1.17
CA VAL A 55 -1.07 -14.71 0.84
C VAL A 55 -0.11 -13.99 -0.09
N LEU A 56 -0.65 -13.44 -1.19
CA LEU A 56 0.02 -12.46 -2.03
C LEU A 56 -0.46 -11.05 -1.67
N LEU A 57 0.45 -10.20 -1.19
CA LEU A 57 0.22 -8.77 -1.04
C LEU A 57 0.78 -8.06 -2.28
N CYS A 58 -0.12 -7.63 -3.17
CA CYS A 58 0.23 -6.92 -4.39
C CYS A 58 -0.14 -5.43 -4.29
N GLY A 59 0.76 -4.55 -4.76
CA GLY A 59 0.53 -3.12 -4.88
C GLY A 59 1.63 -2.45 -5.70
N GLY A 60 1.58 -1.13 -5.84
CA GLY A 60 2.62 -0.36 -6.52
C GLY A 60 3.30 0.64 -5.56
N ASN A 61 4.64 0.75 -5.62
CA ASN A 61 5.40 1.61 -4.71
C ASN A 61 5.08 3.12 -4.82
N ALA A 62 4.53 3.57 -5.95
CA ALA A 62 4.22 4.97 -6.22
C ALA A 62 2.75 5.33 -5.96
N ASP A 63 1.98 4.42 -5.36
CA ASP A 63 0.57 4.65 -5.04
C ASP A 63 0.40 5.86 -4.10
N PRO A 64 -0.30 6.92 -4.51
CA PRO A 64 -0.47 8.12 -3.70
C PRO A 64 -1.65 8.04 -2.71
N SER A 65 -2.49 7.01 -2.80
CA SER A 65 -3.73 6.87 -2.03
C SER A 65 -3.59 5.80 -0.94
N VAL A 66 -3.00 4.67 -1.27
CA VAL A 66 -2.69 3.57 -0.34
C VAL A 66 -1.20 3.28 -0.41
N PHE A 67 -0.44 4.03 0.39
CA PHE A 67 1.01 3.97 0.36
C PHE A 67 1.53 2.55 0.56
N PHE A 68 2.50 2.16 -0.27
CA PHE A 68 3.16 0.85 -0.21
C PHE A 68 3.90 0.59 1.12
N LEU A 69 4.11 1.65 1.93
CA LEU A 69 4.49 1.55 3.33
C LEU A 69 3.60 0.57 4.12
N ASN A 70 2.29 0.53 3.85
CA ASN A 70 1.38 -0.41 4.52
C ASN A 70 1.78 -1.87 4.25
N THR A 71 2.09 -2.19 2.99
CA THR A 71 2.57 -3.51 2.56
C THR A 71 3.90 -3.87 3.22
N GLN A 72 4.84 -2.93 3.23
CA GLN A 72 6.16 -3.14 3.86
C GLN A 72 6.05 -3.32 5.39
N LEU A 73 5.18 -2.54 6.04
CA LEU A 73 4.95 -2.61 7.48
C LEU A 73 4.40 -3.97 7.89
N ILE A 74 3.36 -4.45 7.20
CA ILE A 74 2.75 -5.75 7.52
C ILE A 74 3.65 -6.92 7.14
N GLN A 75 4.42 -6.84 6.04
CA GLN A 75 5.41 -7.84 5.67
C GLN A 75 6.46 -8.02 6.77
N GLN A 76 7.01 -6.92 7.29
CA GLN A 76 8.02 -6.95 8.35
C GLN A 76 7.43 -7.45 9.68
N TYR A 77 6.19 -7.04 9.99
CA TYR A 77 5.49 -7.54 11.16
C TYR A 77 5.30 -9.07 11.09
N TRP A 78 4.79 -9.59 9.97
CA TRP A 78 4.57 -11.03 9.79
C TRP A 78 5.86 -11.84 9.67
N ALA A 79 6.94 -11.27 9.11
CA ALA A 79 8.23 -11.95 9.07
C ALA A 79 8.75 -12.34 10.47
N THR A 80 8.35 -11.60 11.51
CA THR A 80 8.74 -11.88 12.91
C THR A 80 7.69 -12.69 13.67
N ASN A 81 6.41 -12.56 13.30
CA ASN A 81 5.27 -13.04 14.09
C ASN A 81 4.45 -14.16 13.42
N THR A 82 4.87 -14.66 12.26
CA THR A 82 4.12 -15.64 11.46
C THR A 82 5.04 -16.76 10.98
N PRO A 83 4.56 -18.02 10.83
CA PRO A 83 5.37 -19.08 10.24
C PRO A 83 5.93 -18.68 8.87
N SER A 84 7.22 -18.95 8.67
CA SER A 84 7.94 -18.58 7.46
C SER A 84 7.28 -19.13 6.18
N GLY A 85 7.32 -18.36 5.10
CA GLY A 85 6.89 -18.82 3.77
C GLY A 85 5.42 -18.59 3.39
N ARG A 86 4.61 -17.93 4.24
CA ARG A 86 3.17 -17.70 3.96
C ARG A 86 2.83 -16.41 3.23
N VAL A 87 3.79 -15.48 3.11
CA VAL A 87 3.52 -14.14 2.58
C VAL A 87 4.48 -13.85 1.44
N THR A 88 3.92 -13.60 0.27
CA THR A 88 4.63 -13.07 -0.90
C THR A 88 4.24 -11.61 -1.08
N VAL A 89 5.21 -10.74 -1.29
CA VAL A 89 4.97 -9.33 -1.61
C VAL A 89 5.34 -9.09 -3.06
N LEU A 90 4.44 -8.44 -3.80
CA LEU A 90 4.67 -7.99 -5.16
C LEU A 90 4.49 -6.47 -5.23
N ASP A 91 5.57 -5.79 -5.59
CA ASP A 91 5.53 -4.43 -6.11
C ASP A 91 5.44 -4.49 -7.64
N VAL A 92 4.26 -4.21 -8.21
CA VAL A 92 4.06 -4.21 -9.67
C VAL A 92 4.81 -3.06 -10.35
N ASP A 93 5.28 -2.08 -9.57
CA ASP A 93 6.05 -0.94 -10.05
C ASP A 93 7.55 -1.07 -9.78
N SER A 94 8.01 -2.28 -9.47
CA SER A 94 9.43 -2.63 -9.43
C SER A 94 9.91 -3.17 -10.79
N SER A 95 11.21 -3.36 -10.96
CA SER A 95 11.78 -3.96 -12.17
C SER A 95 12.33 -5.37 -11.92
N GLY A 96 12.20 -6.24 -12.93
CA GLY A 96 12.77 -7.60 -12.93
C GLY A 96 12.21 -8.55 -11.85
N GLY A 97 12.91 -9.67 -11.64
CA GLY A 97 12.56 -10.68 -10.65
C GLY A 97 11.28 -11.46 -10.97
N ALA A 98 10.63 -11.99 -9.93
CA ALA A 98 9.33 -12.66 -10.10
C ALA A 98 8.29 -11.68 -10.69
N TYR A 99 7.40 -12.22 -11.54
CA TYR A 99 6.37 -11.45 -12.25
C TYR A 99 6.94 -10.35 -13.18
N ALA A 100 8.14 -10.55 -13.75
CA ALA A 100 8.78 -9.57 -14.64
C ALA A 100 7.86 -9.11 -15.78
N ASP A 101 7.18 -10.04 -16.45
CA ASP A 101 6.26 -9.69 -17.55
C ASP A 101 5.11 -8.77 -17.11
N ILE A 102 4.55 -9.00 -15.91
CA ILE A 102 3.49 -8.17 -15.34
C ILE A 102 4.02 -6.77 -15.00
N LYS A 103 5.22 -6.69 -14.42
CA LYS A 103 5.88 -5.42 -14.08
C LYS A 103 6.23 -4.60 -15.32
N ASP A 104 6.70 -5.27 -16.36
CA ASP A 104 7.02 -4.64 -17.64
C ASP A 104 5.76 -4.11 -18.32
N ALA A 105 4.67 -4.89 -18.28
CA ALA A 105 3.37 -4.45 -18.77
C ALA A 105 2.80 -3.27 -17.95
N PHE A 106 2.97 -3.27 -16.62
CA PHE A 106 2.56 -2.15 -15.76
C PHE A 106 3.33 -0.87 -16.12
N ARG A 107 4.66 -0.97 -16.30
CA ARG A 107 5.50 0.14 -16.75
C ARG A 107 5.04 0.69 -18.10
N ALA A 108 4.83 -0.20 -19.08
CA ALA A 108 4.32 0.20 -20.40
C ALA A 108 2.96 0.90 -20.33
N ALA A 109 2.05 0.44 -19.47
CA ALA A 109 0.76 1.10 -19.28
C ALA A 109 0.91 2.52 -18.70
N LYS A 110 1.81 2.73 -17.75
CA LYS A 110 2.12 4.08 -17.25
C LYS A 110 2.69 4.98 -18.36
N ASP A 111 3.61 4.45 -19.16
CA ASP A 111 4.25 5.20 -20.24
C ASP A 111 3.22 5.62 -21.30
N LEU A 112 2.23 4.77 -21.61
CA LEU A 112 1.13 5.10 -22.52
C LEU A 112 0.25 6.24 -21.98
N ILE A 113 -0.11 6.20 -20.70
CA ILE A 113 -0.90 7.26 -20.06
C ILE A 113 -0.13 8.58 -20.01
N ALA A 114 1.16 8.51 -19.67
CA ALA A 114 2.02 9.67 -19.66
C ALA A 114 2.13 10.29 -21.06
N LEU A 115 2.33 9.46 -22.10
CA LEU A 115 2.42 9.92 -23.49
C LEU A 115 1.10 10.55 -23.96
N ASP A 116 -0.04 9.93 -23.67
CA ASP A 116 -1.35 10.49 -24.01
C ASP A 116 -1.55 11.87 -23.37
N ALA A 117 -1.20 12.01 -22.09
CA ALA A 117 -1.26 13.30 -21.41
C ALA A 117 -0.35 14.35 -22.06
N ILE A 118 0.86 13.97 -22.49
CA ILE A 118 1.80 14.87 -23.19
C ILE A 118 1.20 15.31 -24.54
N VAL A 119 0.60 14.40 -25.31
CA VAL A 119 -0.09 14.73 -26.57
C VAL A 119 -1.23 15.73 -26.34
N HIS A 120 -1.89 15.64 -25.18
CA HIS A 120 -2.92 16.58 -24.74
C HIS A 120 -2.39 17.81 -23.98
N GLY A 121 -1.07 18.06 -24.01
CA GLY A 121 -0.46 19.30 -23.54
C GLY A 121 0.09 19.27 -22.10
N ALA A 122 0.22 18.10 -21.48
CA ALA A 122 0.88 17.98 -20.18
C ALA A 122 2.36 18.39 -20.26
N THR A 123 2.80 19.24 -19.33
CA THR A 123 4.18 19.77 -19.26
C THR A 123 5.03 19.11 -18.18
N ASP A 124 4.43 18.24 -17.37
CA ASP A 124 5.07 17.50 -16.27
C ASP A 124 5.50 16.07 -16.69
N GLY A 125 5.59 15.83 -17.99
CA GLY A 125 5.87 14.50 -18.54
C GLY A 125 4.73 13.50 -18.34
N GLY A 126 3.50 13.96 -18.08
CA GLY A 126 2.32 13.11 -17.86
C GLY A 126 2.23 12.52 -16.44
N ALA A 127 3.07 12.99 -15.52
CA ALA A 127 3.15 12.47 -14.15
C ALA A 127 1.84 12.65 -13.37
N ALA A 128 1.14 13.79 -13.52
CA ALA A 128 -0.14 14.03 -12.89
C ALA A 128 -1.22 13.04 -13.38
N ALA A 129 -1.27 12.78 -14.68
CA ALA A 129 -2.23 11.85 -15.28
C ALA A 129 -2.01 10.41 -14.76
N VAL A 130 -0.75 9.96 -14.74
CA VAL A 130 -0.40 8.65 -14.18
C VAL A 130 -0.77 8.58 -12.69
N ARG A 131 -0.44 9.61 -11.91
CA ARG A 131 -0.72 9.66 -10.47
C ARG A 131 -2.22 9.60 -10.17
N GLU A 132 -3.04 10.31 -10.93
CA GLU A 132 -4.49 10.39 -10.74
C GLU A 132 -5.17 9.03 -10.83
N ILE A 133 -4.73 8.20 -11.78
CA ILE A 133 -5.35 6.90 -12.04
C ILE A 133 -4.55 5.71 -11.46
N TYR A 134 -3.43 5.99 -10.78
CA TYR A 134 -2.50 4.96 -10.31
C TYR A 134 -3.19 3.90 -9.45
N HIS A 135 -3.86 4.33 -8.39
CA HIS A 135 -4.48 3.45 -7.41
C HIS A 135 -5.71 2.73 -7.96
N ALA A 136 -6.63 3.50 -8.54
CA ALA A 136 -7.97 3.01 -8.88
C ALA A 136 -8.04 2.27 -10.22
N THR A 137 -7.12 2.55 -11.14
CA THR A 137 -7.19 2.07 -12.53
C THR A 137 -5.96 1.26 -12.93
N LEU A 138 -4.76 1.76 -12.65
CA LEU A 138 -3.52 1.11 -13.08
C LEU A 138 -3.19 -0.12 -12.24
N VAL A 139 -3.09 -0.01 -10.92
CA VAL A 139 -2.64 -1.14 -10.06
C VAL A 139 -3.58 -2.37 -10.10
N PRO A 140 -4.92 -2.24 -9.98
CA PRO A 140 -5.82 -3.38 -9.81
C PRO A 140 -5.73 -4.47 -10.89
N PRO A 141 -5.75 -4.17 -12.20
CA PRO A 141 -5.71 -5.23 -13.22
C PRO A 141 -4.41 -6.03 -13.21
N PHE A 142 -3.25 -5.40 -12.96
CA PHE A 142 -1.97 -6.12 -12.92
C PHE A 142 -1.83 -6.95 -11.64
N CYS A 143 -2.34 -6.45 -10.52
CA CYS A 143 -2.43 -7.26 -9.32
C CYS A 143 -3.39 -8.44 -9.48
N LEU A 144 -4.49 -8.29 -10.20
CA LEU A 144 -5.38 -9.42 -10.51
C LEU A 144 -4.68 -10.48 -11.36
N MET A 145 -3.92 -10.08 -12.38
CA MET A 145 -3.10 -11.01 -13.18
C MET A 145 -2.08 -11.78 -12.31
N ALA A 146 -1.41 -11.07 -11.40
CA ALA A 146 -0.45 -11.70 -10.49
C ALA A 146 -1.13 -12.66 -9.51
N VAL A 147 -2.32 -12.32 -9.02
CA VAL A 147 -3.12 -13.17 -8.13
C VAL A 147 -3.52 -14.47 -8.82
N THR A 148 -3.96 -14.42 -10.08
CA THR A 148 -4.25 -15.64 -10.85
C THR A 148 -3.00 -16.52 -10.94
N SER A 149 -1.86 -15.96 -11.35
CA SER A 149 -0.61 -16.71 -11.44
C SER A 149 -0.14 -17.28 -10.09
N PHE A 150 -0.37 -16.56 -9.00
CA PHE A 150 -0.02 -17.01 -7.65
C PHE A 150 -0.83 -18.25 -7.23
N PHE A 151 -2.14 -18.24 -7.47
CA PHE A 151 -3.01 -19.35 -7.09
C PHE A 151 -2.91 -20.54 -8.04
N ASP A 152 -2.62 -20.34 -9.32
CA ASP A 152 -2.37 -21.44 -10.27
C ASP A 152 -1.11 -22.25 -9.91
N ALA A 153 -0.21 -21.67 -9.10
CA ALA A 153 1.03 -22.29 -8.65
C ALA A 153 0.93 -23.03 -7.28
N HIS A 154 -0.24 -23.02 -6.63
CA HIS A 154 -0.49 -23.63 -5.30
C HIS A 154 -1.62 -24.66 -5.35
#